data_AF-A0A8T4P7E5-F1
#
_entry.id   AF-A0A8T4P7E5-F1
#
_cell.length_a   1.000
_cell.length_b   1.000
_cell.length_c   1.000
_cell.angle_alpha   90.00
_cell.angle_beta   90.00
_cell.angle_gamma   90.00
#
_symmetry.space_group_name_H-M   'P 1'
#
loop_
_entity.id
_entity.type
_entity.pdbx_description
1 polymer ?
#
loop_
_entity_poly.entity_id
_entity_poly.type
_entity_poly.pdbx_seq_one_letter_code
_entity_poly.pdbx_strand_id
1 'polypeptide(L)'
;MNAKKNKWKENFQRWKEGNLARGTGSRNLRYLKIFTICIPFMIVLYLVSANFLVSQEFEYFYDVGGGENYLTPVARISEIIEDGNHDYRNLTDGLVYFDVPIARGADKIEVQVRFKDSFPEGEGISLGAKDQEVWHYNYHFLYNPAFEELSRLSSYEGVYLVNTDLQMVNPEILRNRTNVVVATDKKYRAKENIVGGYVKKNTVIDATLRGAHTFYIYAEGNLKVSVKKQDINWYEGSDELEINLHDLDGKLISNMTIEDDGLTEKGDNGEIQSGVLEVDGLKEGIYKLEFSDADALIREIKINTNKIVSEKVFLADNEIYDVPAKTSRLYLESNRKGQLDMITYHSAGIQKISYRENDLLKEFNFGKEDELIAFDLLKGVYEIDFPKNDLIVSGAYFAFSAENYFEPFSQRVVPLRGDFNWIRKNVDYIATDYSRPEREGDWLAASTSFDLDEENLYVSDNKLSLVFNTPHFSNENLKDYQIPIDWIKIKVYKPGAFER
;
A
#
# COMPACT_ATOMS: atom_id res chain seq x y z
N MET A 1 -5.82 -3.15 105.52
CA MET A 1 -6.33 -3.11 104.13
C MET A 1 -5.93 -1.76 103.51
N ASN A 2 -4.68 -1.60 103.02
CA ASN A 2 -4.28 -0.44 102.19
C ASN A 2 -2.86 -0.54 101.56
N ALA A 3 -2.10 -1.62 101.79
CA ALA A 3 -0.72 -1.73 101.26
C ALA A 3 -0.60 -2.37 99.86
N LYS A 4 -1.66 -2.99 99.31
CA LYS A 4 -1.61 -3.65 97.99
C LYS A 4 -2.01 -2.76 96.80
N LYS A 5 -2.60 -1.60 97.02
CA LYS A 5 -3.08 -0.71 95.94
C LYS A 5 -2.01 0.26 95.40
N ASN A 6 -0.92 0.52 96.14
CA ASN A 6 0.15 1.42 95.72
C ASN A 6 1.25 0.75 94.88
N LYS A 7 1.51 -0.55 95.07
CA LYS A 7 2.59 -1.26 94.36
C LYS A 7 2.33 -1.43 92.86
N TRP A 8 1.06 -1.48 92.46
CA TRP A 8 0.66 -1.59 91.04
C TRP A 8 0.82 -0.26 90.30
N LYS A 9 0.54 0.87 90.97
CA LYS A 9 0.77 2.21 90.39
C LYS A 9 2.26 2.51 90.23
N GLU A 10 3.09 2.15 91.20
CA GLU A 10 4.55 2.30 91.09
C GLU A 10 5.17 1.39 90.01
N ASN A 11 4.69 0.15 89.87
CA ASN A 11 5.16 -0.74 88.81
C ASN A 11 4.70 -0.29 87.42
N PHE A 12 3.50 0.29 87.30
CA PHE A 12 3.03 0.85 86.03
C PHE A 12 3.77 2.15 85.66
N GLN A 13 4.09 3.01 86.63
CA GLN A 13 4.95 4.18 86.38
C GLN A 13 6.36 3.77 86.00
N ARG A 14 6.97 2.80 86.69
CA ARG A 14 8.29 2.26 86.31
C ARG A 14 8.31 1.58 84.95
N TRP A 15 7.21 0.94 84.54
CA TRP A 15 7.07 0.36 83.20
C TRP A 15 6.91 1.46 82.13
N LYS A 16 6.18 2.53 82.43
CA LYS A 16 5.99 3.68 81.52
C LYS A 16 7.29 4.49 81.37
N GLU A 17 8.02 4.73 82.46
CA GLU A 17 9.29 5.45 82.49
C GLU A 17 10.44 4.62 81.90
N GLY A 18 10.44 3.29 82.10
CA GLY A 18 11.42 2.38 81.50
C GLY A 18 11.30 2.23 79.97
N ASN A 19 10.09 2.40 79.41
CA ASN A 19 9.87 2.39 77.96
C ASN A 19 10.05 3.76 77.31
N LEU A 20 9.89 4.86 78.06
CA LEU A 20 10.20 6.22 77.58
C LEU A 20 11.73 6.52 77.57
N ALA A 21 12.51 5.83 78.41
CA ALA A 21 13.97 6.04 78.51
C ALA A 21 14.83 5.22 77.53
N ARG A 22 14.25 4.29 76.75
CA ARG A 22 14.97 3.59 75.66
C ARG A 22 14.71 4.25 74.31
N GLY A 23 15.22 5.47 74.18
CA GLY A 23 15.24 6.28 72.95
C GLY A 23 16.14 5.75 71.83
N THR A 24 16.21 4.44 71.63
CA THR A 24 16.96 3.80 70.52
C THR A 24 16.11 2.83 69.70
N GLY A 25 14.87 2.53 70.12
CA GLY A 25 13.91 1.72 69.35
C GLY A 25 13.08 2.52 68.33
N SER A 26 13.02 3.85 68.43
CA SER A 26 12.08 4.68 67.64
C SER A 26 12.59 5.05 66.24
N ARG A 27 13.91 5.26 66.09
CA ARG A 27 14.52 5.58 64.79
C ARG A 27 14.50 4.36 63.85
N ASN A 28 14.94 3.20 64.34
CA ASN A 28 14.96 1.97 63.53
C ASN A 28 13.55 1.51 63.14
N LEU A 29 12.54 1.67 64.00
CA LEU A 29 11.15 1.37 63.64
C LEU A 29 10.57 2.37 62.62
N ARG A 30 10.98 3.65 62.67
CA ARG A 30 10.61 4.67 61.68
C ARG A 30 11.26 4.38 60.34
N TYR A 31 12.55 4.05 60.31
CA TYR A 31 13.24 3.63 59.08
C TYR A 31 12.61 2.36 58.50
N LEU A 32 12.32 1.36 59.33
CA LEU A 32 11.64 0.13 58.88
C LEU A 32 10.28 0.45 58.24
N LYS A 33 9.44 1.27 58.88
CA LYS A 33 8.14 1.71 58.31
C LYS A 33 8.28 2.48 57.01
N ILE A 34 9.30 3.35 56.91
CA ILE A 34 9.60 4.08 55.66
C ILE A 34 10.00 3.08 54.57
N PHE A 35 10.91 2.14 54.85
CA PHE A 35 11.30 1.10 53.89
C PHE A 35 10.14 0.19 53.49
N THR A 36 9.25 -0.18 54.41
CA THR A 36 8.07 -1.00 54.10
C THR A 36 7.10 -0.30 53.13
N ILE A 37 7.06 1.03 53.10
CA ILE A 37 6.23 1.80 52.16
C ILE A 37 7.01 2.14 50.88
N CYS A 38 8.28 2.53 51.01
CA CYS A 38 9.12 2.94 49.89
C CYS A 38 9.48 1.78 48.96
N ILE A 39 9.68 0.55 49.48
CA ILE A 39 10.02 -0.59 48.61
C ILE A 39 8.87 -0.92 47.64
N PRO A 40 7.62 -1.13 48.08
CA PRO A 40 6.49 -1.30 47.17
C PRO A 40 6.30 -0.12 46.22
N PHE A 41 6.46 1.11 46.72
CA PHE A 41 6.36 2.31 45.88
C PHE A 41 7.44 2.34 44.79
N MET A 42 8.69 2.02 45.13
CA MET A 42 9.78 1.93 44.14
C MET A 42 9.58 0.76 43.17
N ILE A 43 9.02 -0.37 43.62
CA ILE A 43 8.67 -1.49 42.72
C ILE A 43 7.58 -1.04 41.75
N VAL A 44 6.53 -0.36 42.22
CA VAL A 44 5.48 0.18 41.35
C VAL A 44 6.06 1.20 40.38
N LEU A 45 6.90 2.14 40.86
CA LEU A 45 7.53 3.15 40.01
C LEU A 45 8.44 2.51 38.96
N TYR A 46 9.19 1.48 39.34
CA TYR A 46 10.02 0.70 38.42
C TYR A 46 9.16 -0.05 37.40
N LEU A 47 8.07 -0.70 37.80
CA LEU A 47 7.17 -1.40 36.89
C LEU A 47 6.49 -0.43 35.92
N VAL A 48 6.07 0.75 36.39
CA VAL A 48 5.52 1.81 35.51
C VAL A 48 6.59 2.29 34.53
N SER A 49 7.79 2.59 35.03
CA SER A 49 8.89 3.04 34.19
C SER A 49 9.27 2.00 33.14
N ALA A 50 9.46 0.75 33.56
CA ALA A 50 9.89 -0.33 32.68
C ALA A 50 8.83 -0.68 31.64
N ASN A 51 7.53 -0.65 31.98
CA ASN A 51 6.48 -1.06 31.04
C ASN A 51 5.98 0.06 30.13
N PHE A 52 6.15 1.33 30.51
CA PHE A 52 5.55 2.46 29.79
C PHE A 52 6.54 3.56 29.42
N LEU A 53 7.56 3.86 30.23
CA LEU A 53 8.40 5.05 30.00
C LEU A 53 9.64 4.75 29.15
N VAL A 54 10.20 3.55 29.27
CA VAL A 54 11.43 3.15 28.59
C VAL A 54 11.09 2.35 27.34
N SER A 55 11.77 2.62 26.23
CA SER A 55 11.67 1.84 25.01
C SER A 55 12.17 0.41 25.23
N GLN A 56 11.55 -0.55 24.55
CA GLN A 56 11.84 -1.97 24.67
C GLN A 56 12.04 -2.56 23.27
N GLU A 57 13.04 -3.41 23.13
CA GLU A 57 13.26 -4.23 21.94
C GLU A 57 13.09 -5.70 22.33
N PHE A 58 12.22 -6.41 21.62
CA PHE A 58 12.01 -7.84 21.78
C PHE A 58 12.62 -8.56 20.59
N GLU A 59 13.64 -9.38 20.83
CA GLU A 59 14.25 -10.21 19.79
C GLU A 59 13.65 -11.63 19.81
N TYR A 60 13.24 -12.11 18.65
CA TYR A 60 12.83 -13.49 18.40
C TYR A 60 13.74 -14.10 17.33
N PHE A 61 14.09 -15.37 17.51
CA PHE A 61 14.94 -16.10 16.57
C PHE A 61 14.29 -17.44 16.24
N TYR A 62 13.87 -17.59 14.99
CA TYR A 62 13.29 -18.81 14.46
C TYR A 62 14.36 -19.56 13.70
N ASP A 63 14.87 -20.60 14.32
CA ASP A 63 15.77 -21.57 13.70
C ASP A 63 14.96 -22.50 12.80
N VAL A 64 14.82 -22.14 11.51
CA VAL A 64 13.99 -22.88 10.54
C VAL A 64 14.66 -24.21 10.18
N GLY A 65 15.99 -24.21 10.14
CA GLY A 65 16.82 -25.37 9.85
C GLY A 65 16.99 -26.36 10.98
N GLY A 66 17.23 -25.91 12.21
CA GLY A 66 17.56 -26.77 13.35
C GLY A 66 16.46 -26.91 14.41
N GLY A 67 15.37 -26.13 14.33
CA GLY A 67 14.40 -25.94 15.40
C GLY A 67 13.02 -26.57 15.18
N GLU A 68 12.06 -26.11 15.99
CA GLU A 68 10.63 -26.36 15.78
C GLU A 68 10.16 -25.78 14.45
N ASN A 69 9.10 -26.35 13.87
CA ASN A 69 8.57 -25.83 12.62
C ASN A 69 7.77 -24.54 12.86
N TYR A 70 8.38 -23.39 12.59
CA TYR A 70 7.75 -22.07 12.65
C TYR A 70 6.99 -21.70 11.36
N LEU A 71 7.14 -22.50 10.29
CA LEU A 71 6.59 -22.22 8.97
C LEU A 71 5.36 -23.08 8.69
N THR A 72 4.37 -22.47 8.04
CA THR A 72 3.12 -23.15 7.66
C THR A 72 2.67 -22.76 6.25
N PRO A 73 1.92 -23.60 5.53
CA PRO A 73 1.65 -25.01 5.84
C PRO A 73 2.89 -25.88 5.60
N VAL A 74 3.02 -26.95 6.39
CA VAL A 74 4.16 -27.89 6.32
C VAL A 74 4.34 -28.52 4.94
N ALA A 75 3.26 -28.66 4.17
CA ALA A 75 3.30 -29.21 2.81
C ALA A 75 4.04 -28.33 1.79
N ARG A 76 4.36 -27.08 2.13
CA ARG A 76 5.05 -26.11 1.26
C ARG A 76 6.51 -25.88 1.63
N ILE A 77 7.01 -26.69 2.56
CA ILE A 77 8.40 -26.67 2.98
C ILE A 77 8.95 -28.10 2.97
N SER A 78 10.25 -28.26 2.75
CA SER A 78 10.89 -29.55 2.88
C SER A 78 11.04 -29.96 4.36
N GLU A 79 11.40 -31.23 4.57
CA GLU A 79 12.07 -31.62 5.80
C GLU A 79 13.42 -30.90 5.97
N ILE A 80 13.98 -30.98 7.18
CA ILE A 80 15.30 -30.41 7.48
C ILE A 80 16.36 -31.08 6.60
N ILE A 81 17.22 -30.25 6.01
CA ILE A 81 18.38 -30.65 5.22
C ILE A 81 19.63 -30.19 5.98
N GLU A 82 20.48 -31.15 6.34
CA GLU A 82 21.78 -30.91 6.99
C GLU A 82 22.86 -30.68 5.90
N ASP A 83 23.51 -29.53 5.90
CA ASP A 83 24.56 -29.14 4.95
C ASP A 83 25.79 -28.57 5.67
N GLY A 84 26.64 -29.48 6.16
CA GLY A 84 27.88 -29.14 6.85
C GLY A 84 27.64 -28.47 8.20
N ASN A 85 27.77 -27.14 8.23
CA ASN A 85 27.57 -26.32 9.45
C ASN A 85 26.20 -25.60 9.45
N HIS A 86 25.36 -25.81 8.44
CA HIS A 86 24.08 -25.15 8.29
C HIS A 86 22.98 -26.19 8.11
N ASP A 87 21.94 -26.10 8.93
CA ASP A 87 20.71 -26.83 8.72
C ASP A 87 19.71 -25.85 8.09
N TYR A 88 18.88 -26.32 7.17
CA TYR A 88 17.90 -25.46 6.51
C TYR A 88 16.67 -26.24 6.04
N ARG A 89 15.62 -25.52 5.67
CA ARG A 89 14.48 -26.06 4.92
C ARG A 89 14.35 -25.32 3.60
N ASN A 90 13.90 -26.02 2.58
CA ASN A 90 13.53 -25.40 1.32
C ASN A 90 12.09 -24.94 1.37
N LEU A 91 11.81 -23.71 0.95
CA LEU A 91 10.48 -23.36 0.45
C LEU A 91 10.31 -24.08 -0.89
N THR A 92 9.21 -24.82 -1.02
CA THR A 92 8.90 -25.62 -2.22
C THR A 92 7.65 -25.14 -2.94
N ASP A 93 6.97 -24.13 -2.39
CA ASP A 93 5.79 -23.50 -2.95
C ASP A 93 5.66 -22.07 -2.37
N GLY A 94 4.80 -21.25 -2.96
CA GLY A 94 4.52 -19.89 -2.50
C GLY A 94 3.60 -19.86 -1.28
N LEU A 95 3.42 -18.67 -0.69
CA LEU A 95 2.52 -18.47 0.44
C LEU A 95 2.87 -19.34 1.66
N VAL A 96 4.09 -19.16 2.18
CA VAL A 96 4.56 -19.79 3.41
C VAL A 96 4.54 -18.77 4.53
N TYR A 97 3.80 -19.08 5.60
CA TYR A 97 3.46 -18.19 6.69
C TYR A 97 4.24 -18.48 7.96
N PHE A 98 4.45 -17.44 8.77
CA PHE A 98 4.89 -17.56 10.15
C PHE A 98 4.31 -16.42 10.98
N ASP A 99 4.08 -16.66 12.26
CA ASP A 99 3.53 -15.66 13.16
C ASP A 99 4.63 -15.06 14.04
N VAL A 100 4.54 -13.76 14.27
CA VAL A 100 5.44 -13.01 15.16
C VAL A 100 4.65 -12.52 16.36
N PRO A 101 5.08 -12.80 17.60
CA PRO A 101 4.51 -12.18 18.78
C PRO A 101 4.74 -10.66 18.77
N ILE A 102 3.66 -9.89 18.89
CA ILE A 102 3.69 -8.43 18.93
C ILE A 102 3.40 -7.96 20.35
N ALA A 103 4.37 -7.29 20.96
CA ALA A 103 4.17 -6.64 22.24
C ALA A 103 3.13 -5.52 22.11
N ARG A 104 2.21 -5.43 23.08
CA ARG A 104 1.20 -4.35 23.08
C ARG A 104 1.88 -2.97 23.09
N GLY A 105 1.50 -2.15 22.11
CA GLY A 105 2.03 -0.81 21.93
C GLY A 105 3.35 -0.74 21.18
N ALA A 106 3.81 -1.86 20.60
CA ALA A 106 4.83 -1.85 19.56
C ALA A 106 4.38 -0.99 18.37
N ASP A 107 5.34 -0.35 17.73
CA ASP A 107 5.15 0.52 16.55
C ASP A 107 5.84 -0.07 15.32
N LYS A 108 6.92 -0.83 15.48
CA LYS A 108 7.72 -1.33 14.37
C LYS A 108 8.17 -2.77 14.58
N ILE A 109 8.24 -3.52 13.48
CA ILE A 109 9.00 -4.76 13.41
C ILE A 109 10.11 -4.67 12.36
N GLU A 110 11.23 -5.33 12.63
CA GLU A 110 12.29 -5.60 11.66
C GLU A 110 12.45 -7.11 11.54
N VAL A 111 12.45 -7.61 10.31
CA VAL A 111 12.57 -9.03 10.00
C VAL A 111 13.79 -9.22 9.11
N GLN A 112 14.72 -10.05 9.57
CA GLN A 112 15.89 -10.47 8.83
C GLN A 112 15.78 -11.97 8.52
N VAL A 113 16.08 -12.35 7.29
CA VAL A 113 15.97 -13.73 6.81
C VAL A 113 17.29 -14.14 6.16
N ARG A 114 17.79 -15.33 6.53
CA ARG A 114 18.94 -15.95 5.86
C ARG A 114 18.48 -17.01 4.86
N PHE A 115 18.90 -16.85 3.60
CA PHE A 115 18.52 -17.72 2.49
C PHE A 115 19.64 -17.88 1.46
N LYS A 116 19.55 -18.89 0.59
CA LYS A 116 20.47 -19.01 -0.58
C LYS A 116 19.81 -18.40 -1.82
N ASP A 117 20.62 -17.75 -2.64
CA ASP A 117 20.18 -17.24 -3.94
C ASP A 117 20.06 -18.38 -4.96
N SER A 118 18.94 -19.09 -4.88
CA SER A 118 18.54 -20.16 -5.81
C SER A 118 17.31 -19.75 -6.62
N PHE A 119 17.11 -18.45 -6.82
CA PHE A 119 16.01 -17.92 -7.61
C PHE A 119 16.29 -18.07 -9.12
N PRO A 120 15.25 -18.25 -9.95
CA PRO A 120 15.39 -18.06 -11.39
C PRO A 120 15.90 -16.67 -11.75
N GLU A 121 16.44 -16.50 -12.96
CA GLU A 121 16.95 -15.21 -13.43
C GLU A 121 15.88 -14.11 -13.35
N GLY A 122 16.18 -13.02 -12.65
CA GLY A 122 15.29 -11.86 -12.49
C GLY A 122 14.22 -12.02 -11.41
N GLU A 123 14.10 -13.19 -10.79
CA GLU A 123 13.12 -13.46 -9.74
C GLU A 123 13.68 -13.13 -8.35
N GLY A 124 12.79 -12.95 -7.39
CA GLY A 124 13.17 -12.60 -6.02
C GLY A 124 12.17 -13.08 -4.98
N ILE A 125 12.32 -12.54 -3.77
CA ILE A 125 11.46 -12.83 -2.63
C ILE A 125 11.04 -11.55 -1.93
N SER A 126 9.77 -11.50 -1.56
CA SER A 126 9.17 -10.45 -0.74
C SER A 126 8.57 -11.06 0.52
N LEU A 127 8.41 -10.23 1.54
CA LEU A 127 7.73 -10.57 2.77
C LEU A 127 6.47 -9.72 2.87
N GLY A 128 5.33 -10.37 3.07
CA GLY A 128 4.04 -9.73 3.28
C GLY A 128 3.69 -9.68 4.76
N ALA A 129 3.24 -8.53 5.27
CA ALA A 129 2.65 -8.40 6.59
C ALA A 129 1.14 -8.22 6.50
N LYS A 130 0.38 -9.02 7.26
CA LYS A 130 -1.08 -8.99 7.23
C LYS A 130 -1.60 -7.64 7.74
N ASP A 131 -2.46 -6.99 6.97
CA ASP A 131 -2.99 -5.63 7.25
C ASP A 131 -4.53 -5.56 7.29
N GLN A 132 -5.22 -6.67 7.01
CA GLN A 132 -6.67 -6.77 7.16
C GLN A 132 -7.05 -8.13 7.78
N GLU A 133 -8.30 -8.27 8.23
CA GLU A 133 -8.80 -9.56 8.75
C GLU A 133 -8.79 -10.66 7.67
N VAL A 134 -9.14 -10.27 6.44
CA VAL A 134 -9.10 -11.11 5.24
C VAL A 134 -7.66 -11.38 4.78
N TRP A 135 -7.47 -12.18 3.73
CA TRP A 135 -6.15 -12.55 3.20
C TRP A 135 -5.56 -11.40 2.36
N HIS A 136 -5.21 -10.31 3.03
CA HIS A 136 -4.56 -9.13 2.47
C HIS A 136 -3.24 -8.87 3.22
N TYR A 137 -2.21 -8.49 2.47
CA TYR A 137 -0.85 -8.31 2.98
C TYR A 137 -0.16 -7.13 2.30
N ASN A 138 0.55 -6.32 3.08
CA ASN A 138 1.48 -5.31 2.60
C ASN A 138 2.86 -5.95 2.35
N TYR A 139 3.37 -5.87 1.12
CA TYR A 139 4.59 -6.56 0.71
C TYR A 139 5.79 -5.62 0.62
N HIS A 140 6.87 -5.99 1.29
CA HIS A 140 8.19 -5.38 1.12
C HIS A 140 9.17 -6.38 0.50
N PHE A 141 10.06 -5.91 -0.39
CA PHE A 141 11.09 -6.75 -0.97
C PHE A 141 12.14 -7.14 0.08
N LEU A 142 12.43 -8.44 0.19
CA LEU A 142 13.62 -8.94 0.90
C LEU A 142 14.80 -9.00 -0.07
N TYR A 143 14.56 -9.52 -1.26
CA TYR A 143 15.57 -9.62 -2.30
C TYR A 143 14.95 -9.49 -3.68
N ASN A 144 15.56 -8.64 -4.49
CA ASN A 144 15.28 -8.57 -5.92
C ASN A 144 16.59 -8.29 -6.67
N PRO A 145 17.05 -9.19 -7.56
CA PRO A 145 18.28 -8.99 -8.33
C PRO A 145 18.19 -7.77 -9.25
N ALA A 146 17.00 -7.34 -9.70
CA ALA A 146 16.82 -6.12 -10.48
C ALA A 146 17.26 -4.86 -9.72
N PHE A 147 17.28 -4.89 -8.39
CA PHE A 147 17.74 -3.78 -7.54
C PHE A 147 19.26 -3.77 -7.31
N GLU A 148 20.01 -4.72 -7.90
CA GLU A 148 21.46 -4.62 -8.02
C GLU A 148 21.93 -3.41 -8.85
N GLU A 149 21.03 -2.77 -9.59
CA GLU A 149 21.31 -1.53 -10.29
C GLU A 149 21.24 -0.29 -9.38
N LEU A 150 20.54 -0.34 -8.23
CA LEU A 150 20.35 0.82 -7.33
C LEU A 150 21.68 1.41 -6.83
N SER A 151 22.68 0.58 -6.53
CA SER A 151 24.01 1.04 -6.09
C SER A 151 24.79 1.80 -7.16
N ARG A 152 24.38 1.68 -8.42
CA ARG A 152 25.00 2.42 -9.54
C ARG A 152 24.34 3.78 -9.74
N LEU A 153 23.17 4.01 -9.11
CA LEU A 153 22.49 5.29 -9.16
C LEU A 153 23.05 6.25 -8.11
N SER A 154 22.98 7.55 -8.41
CA SER A 154 23.20 8.58 -7.40
C SER A 154 22.09 8.48 -6.36
N SER A 155 22.45 8.48 -5.07
CA SER A 155 21.51 8.32 -3.97
C SER A 155 21.83 9.22 -2.79
N TYR A 156 20.79 9.51 -2.00
CA TYR A 156 20.85 10.37 -0.83
C TYR A 156 19.63 10.06 0.04
N GLU A 157 19.86 9.56 1.26
CA GLU A 157 18.81 9.28 2.26
C GLU A 157 17.62 8.45 1.70
N GLY A 158 17.91 7.31 1.04
CA GLY A 158 16.88 6.40 0.51
C GLY A 158 16.18 6.89 -0.77
N VAL A 159 16.57 8.04 -1.31
CA VAL A 159 16.20 8.48 -2.65
C VAL A 159 17.29 8.05 -3.63
N TYR A 160 16.89 7.60 -4.83
CA TYR A 160 17.78 7.26 -5.93
C TYR A 160 17.34 8.01 -7.19
N LEU A 161 18.28 8.65 -7.88
CA LEU A 161 18.05 9.33 -9.15
C LEU A 161 18.13 8.33 -10.31
N VAL A 162 17.01 8.11 -10.99
CA VAL A 162 16.93 7.25 -12.18
C VAL A 162 17.13 8.08 -13.45
N ASN A 163 16.41 9.20 -13.56
CA ASN A 163 16.48 10.08 -14.72
C ASN A 163 17.63 11.08 -14.58
N THR A 164 18.72 10.86 -15.30
CA THR A 164 19.93 11.69 -15.23
C THR A 164 19.79 13.09 -15.84
N ASP A 165 18.67 13.39 -16.51
CA ASP A 165 18.36 14.76 -16.95
C ASP A 165 17.93 15.66 -15.77
N LEU A 166 17.68 15.06 -14.60
CA LEU A 166 17.29 15.75 -13.37
C LEU A 166 18.46 15.79 -12.37
N GLN A 167 18.29 16.58 -11.32
CA GLN A 167 19.27 16.69 -10.23
C GLN A 167 18.92 15.78 -9.07
N MET A 168 19.94 15.24 -8.41
CA MET A 168 19.75 14.51 -7.16
C MET A 168 19.15 15.43 -6.09
N VAL A 169 18.19 14.90 -5.31
CA VAL A 169 17.49 15.64 -4.25
C VAL A 169 17.34 14.76 -3.02
N ASN A 170 17.18 15.38 -1.85
CA ASN A 170 16.82 14.67 -0.62
C ASN A 170 15.30 14.39 -0.56
N PRO A 171 14.83 13.57 0.39
CA PRO A 171 13.41 13.25 0.54
C PRO A 171 12.50 14.49 0.70
N GLU A 172 12.93 15.51 1.45
CA GLU A 172 12.12 16.72 1.69
C GLU A 172 11.91 17.56 0.42
N ILE A 173 12.95 17.70 -0.39
CA ILE A 173 12.87 18.38 -1.69
C ILE A 173 12.07 17.53 -2.68
N LEU A 174 12.24 16.21 -2.67
CA LEU A 174 11.49 15.30 -3.53
C LEU A 174 9.98 15.43 -3.30
N ARG A 175 9.52 15.50 -2.03
CA ARG A 175 8.11 15.69 -1.67
C ARG A 175 7.48 16.96 -2.25
N ASN A 176 8.29 17.95 -2.62
CA ASN A 176 7.84 19.22 -3.19
C ASN A 176 8.18 19.37 -4.67
N ARG A 177 8.81 18.37 -5.30
CA ARG A 177 9.09 18.39 -6.73
C ARG A 177 7.78 18.29 -7.53
N THR A 178 7.80 18.94 -8.67
CA THR A 178 6.68 18.97 -9.62
C THR A 178 7.11 18.30 -10.93
N ASN A 179 6.17 17.67 -11.63
CA ASN A 179 6.34 17.02 -12.93
C ASN A 179 7.37 15.88 -12.91
N VAL A 180 7.37 15.09 -11.83
CA VAL A 180 8.25 13.93 -11.67
C VAL A 180 7.44 12.67 -11.34
N VAL A 181 7.98 11.52 -11.70
CA VAL A 181 7.46 10.20 -11.33
C VAL A 181 8.35 9.58 -10.25
N VAL A 182 7.76 9.29 -9.09
CA VAL A 182 8.43 8.64 -7.97
C VAL A 182 7.92 7.21 -7.86
N ALA A 183 8.82 6.23 -8.01
CA ALA A 183 8.52 4.85 -7.69
C ALA A 183 8.87 4.56 -6.23
N THR A 184 7.97 3.94 -5.50
CA THR A 184 8.17 3.70 -4.06
C THR A 184 7.37 2.50 -3.58
N ASP A 185 7.94 1.81 -2.61
CA ASP A 185 7.32 0.77 -1.80
C ASP A 185 6.84 1.33 -0.44
N LYS A 186 7.05 2.62 -0.18
CA LYS A 186 6.62 3.29 1.05
C LYS A 186 5.27 3.96 0.87
N LYS A 187 4.63 4.28 1.99
CA LYS A 187 3.51 5.21 2.04
C LYS A 187 3.97 6.62 1.66
N TYR A 188 3.83 6.96 0.38
CA TYR A 188 4.27 8.23 -0.19
C TYR A 188 3.09 8.93 -0.86
N ARG A 189 2.57 9.98 -0.24
CA ARG A 189 1.40 10.70 -0.75
C ARG A 189 1.81 11.67 -1.85
N ALA A 190 1.14 11.58 -3.00
CA ALA A 190 1.24 12.56 -4.05
C ALA A 190 0.72 13.92 -3.55
N LYS A 191 1.48 15.00 -3.76
CA LYS A 191 1.06 16.34 -3.36
C LYS A 191 0.07 16.87 -4.39
N GLU A 192 -1.04 17.42 -3.92
CA GLU A 192 -2.04 18.07 -4.77
C GLU A 192 -1.43 19.20 -5.59
N ASN A 193 -1.86 19.30 -6.84
CA ASN A 193 -1.45 20.37 -7.73
C ASN A 193 -2.37 21.58 -7.59
N ILE A 194 -1.86 22.76 -7.96
CA ILE A 194 -2.68 23.96 -8.09
C ILE A 194 -3.38 23.88 -9.45
N VAL A 195 -4.69 23.72 -9.44
CA VAL A 195 -5.48 23.56 -10.67
C VAL A 195 -5.89 24.92 -11.21
N GLY A 196 -5.30 25.31 -12.34
CA GLY A 196 -5.66 26.52 -13.08
C GLY A 196 -6.85 26.33 -14.02
N GLY A 197 -7.58 27.40 -14.31
CA GLY A 197 -8.64 27.40 -15.33
C GLY A 197 -9.87 26.58 -14.97
N TYR A 198 -10.09 26.31 -13.68
CA TYR A 198 -11.33 25.71 -13.19
C TYR A 198 -12.51 26.65 -13.41
N VAL A 199 -13.59 26.10 -13.96
CA VAL A 199 -14.89 26.76 -14.09
C VAL A 199 -15.96 25.71 -13.83
N LYS A 200 -16.93 26.05 -12.98
CA LYS A 200 -18.14 25.25 -12.80
C LYS A 200 -19.00 25.31 -14.07
N LYS A 201 -18.85 24.29 -14.92
CA LYS A 201 -19.48 24.17 -16.24
C LYS A 201 -19.94 22.73 -16.41
N ASN A 202 -21.07 22.55 -17.09
CA ASN A 202 -21.54 21.22 -17.47
C ASN A 202 -20.63 20.64 -18.57
N THR A 203 -19.91 19.58 -18.23
CA THR A 203 -19.18 18.70 -19.13
C THR A 203 -20.01 17.46 -19.38
N VAL A 204 -19.94 16.95 -20.61
CA VAL A 204 -20.51 15.66 -21.01
C VAL A 204 -19.38 14.80 -21.57
N ILE A 205 -19.21 13.61 -21.01
CA ILE A 205 -18.42 12.52 -21.58
C ILE A 205 -19.43 11.56 -22.19
N ASP A 206 -19.45 11.48 -23.52
CA ASP A 206 -20.37 10.66 -24.31
C ASP A 206 -19.65 9.52 -25.05
N ALA A 207 -18.45 9.17 -24.58
CA ALA A 207 -17.76 7.95 -24.93
C ALA A 207 -18.25 6.84 -24.01
N THR A 208 -18.55 5.67 -24.59
CA THR A 208 -18.94 4.49 -23.81
C THR A 208 -17.72 3.91 -23.12
N LEU A 209 -17.84 3.63 -21.82
CA LEU A 209 -16.78 3.01 -21.02
C LEU A 209 -17.26 1.68 -20.43
N ARG A 210 -16.35 0.73 -20.18
CA ARG A 210 -16.68 -0.60 -19.61
C ARG A 210 -15.96 -0.89 -18.29
N GLY A 211 -16.71 -1.38 -17.30
CA GLY A 211 -16.18 -1.83 -16.00
C GLY A 211 -15.66 -0.69 -15.12
N ALA A 212 -14.77 -1.03 -14.19
CA ALA A 212 -14.28 -0.10 -13.18
C ALA A 212 -13.50 1.09 -13.74
N HIS A 213 -13.81 2.29 -13.23
CA HIS A 213 -13.14 3.54 -13.59
C HIS A 213 -12.87 4.41 -12.36
N THR A 214 -11.80 5.19 -12.42
CA THR A 214 -11.46 6.19 -11.40
C THR A 214 -11.16 7.51 -12.07
N PHE A 215 -11.96 8.52 -11.75
CA PHE A 215 -11.74 9.89 -12.21
C PHE A 215 -11.25 10.77 -11.06
N TYR A 216 -10.26 11.60 -11.32
CA TYR A 216 -9.98 12.77 -10.50
C TYR A 216 -10.74 13.96 -11.07
N ILE A 217 -11.46 14.66 -10.19
CA ILE A 217 -12.24 15.85 -10.53
C ILE A 217 -11.79 17.02 -9.66
N TYR A 218 -11.86 18.23 -10.21
CA TYR A 218 -11.74 19.45 -9.40
C TYR A 218 -13.13 20.03 -9.17
N ALA A 219 -13.48 20.30 -7.92
CA ALA A 219 -14.81 20.79 -7.55
C ALA A 219 -14.75 21.79 -6.39
N GLU A 220 -15.77 22.64 -6.32
CA GLU A 220 -16.01 23.58 -5.23
C GLU A 220 -17.53 23.73 -5.04
N GLY A 221 -18.02 23.79 -3.81
CA GLY A 221 -19.44 24.02 -3.50
C GLY A 221 -20.32 22.84 -3.90
N ASN A 222 -21.27 23.04 -4.82
CA ASN A 222 -22.13 21.96 -5.29
C ASN A 222 -21.53 21.16 -6.46
N LEU A 223 -21.62 19.83 -6.38
CA LEU A 223 -21.28 18.88 -7.41
C LEU A 223 -22.53 18.10 -7.81
N LYS A 224 -22.75 17.95 -9.12
CA LYS A 224 -23.79 17.10 -9.70
C LYS A 224 -23.17 16.21 -10.75
N VAL A 225 -23.29 14.90 -10.55
CA VAL A 225 -22.90 13.87 -11.52
C VAL A 225 -24.16 13.14 -11.95
N SER A 226 -24.43 13.04 -13.24
CA SER A 226 -25.50 12.21 -13.79
C SER A 226 -24.87 11.17 -14.70
N VAL A 227 -25.23 9.91 -14.48
CA VAL A 227 -24.63 8.77 -15.17
C VAL A 227 -25.72 7.97 -15.85
N LYS A 228 -25.43 7.50 -17.06
CA LYS A 228 -26.22 6.49 -17.75
C LYS A 228 -25.45 5.18 -17.79
N LYS A 229 -26.12 4.10 -17.39
CA LYS A 229 -25.59 2.73 -17.34
C LYS A 229 -26.40 1.86 -18.30
N GLN A 230 -25.79 0.81 -18.83
CA GLN A 230 -26.48 -0.26 -19.53
C GLN A 230 -25.82 -1.59 -19.19
N ASP A 231 -26.63 -2.58 -18.85
CA ASP A 231 -26.15 -3.90 -18.40
C ASP A 231 -25.76 -4.71 -19.63
N ILE A 232 -24.66 -5.45 -19.53
CA ILE A 232 -24.15 -6.28 -20.63
C ILE A 232 -24.70 -7.70 -20.50
N ASN A 233 -24.84 -8.21 -19.26
CA ASN A 233 -25.32 -9.56 -18.97
C ASN A 233 -24.49 -10.67 -19.67
N TRP A 234 -23.16 -10.51 -19.84
CA TRP A 234 -22.29 -11.56 -20.37
C TRP A 234 -21.96 -12.63 -19.32
N TYR A 235 -22.01 -12.27 -18.05
CA TYR A 235 -21.77 -13.15 -16.92
C TYR A 235 -23.02 -13.32 -16.05
N GLU A 236 -23.08 -14.40 -15.27
CA GLU A 236 -24.11 -14.57 -14.25
C GLU A 236 -23.77 -13.69 -13.04
N GLY A 237 -24.73 -12.89 -12.57
CA GLY A 237 -24.50 -11.95 -11.48
C GLY A 237 -25.51 -10.80 -11.48
N SER A 238 -25.42 -9.94 -10.47
CA SER A 238 -26.06 -8.62 -10.50
C SER A 238 -25.07 -7.64 -11.10
N ASP A 239 -25.54 -6.75 -11.98
CA ASP A 239 -24.71 -5.73 -12.61
C ASP A 239 -24.85 -4.35 -11.96
N GLU A 240 -25.18 -4.30 -10.66
CA GLU A 240 -25.22 -3.05 -9.88
C GLU A 240 -23.94 -2.21 -10.04
N LEU A 241 -24.10 -0.93 -10.39
CA LEU A 241 -22.99 0.01 -10.52
C LEU A 241 -22.98 0.98 -9.34
N GLU A 242 -22.01 0.82 -8.45
CA GLU A 242 -21.74 1.77 -7.37
C GLU A 242 -20.87 2.93 -7.89
N ILE A 243 -21.24 4.14 -7.50
CA ILE A 243 -20.49 5.36 -7.82
C ILE A 243 -20.19 6.09 -6.52
N ASN A 244 -18.92 6.17 -6.17
CA ASN A 244 -18.45 6.69 -4.90
C ASN A 244 -17.61 7.95 -5.09
N LEU A 245 -17.91 8.99 -4.32
CA LEU A 245 -17.12 10.22 -4.25
C LEU A 245 -16.32 10.23 -2.95
N HIS A 246 -15.00 10.29 -3.07
CA HIS A 246 -14.07 10.37 -1.95
C HIS A 246 -13.28 11.68 -1.97
N ASP A 247 -12.85 12.14 -0.79
CA ASP A 247 -11.70 13.03 -0.72
C ASP A 247 -10.39 12.27 -1.01
N LEU A 248 -9.28 13.01 -1.11
CA LEU A 248 -7.97 12.41 -1.36
C LEU A 248 -7.38 11.65 -0.16
N ASP A 249 -8.02 11.71 1.01
CA ASP A 249 -7.71 10.85 2.16
C ASP A 249 -8.44 9.50 2.07
N GLY A 250 -9.26 9.29 1.05
CA GLY A 250 -10.07 8.09 0.84
C GLY A 250 -11.39 8.10 1.62
N LYS A 251 -11.71 9.19 2.33
CA LYS A 251 -12.97 9.27 3.07
C LYS A 251 -14.13 9.44 2.08
N LEU A 252 -15.10 8.53 2.18
CA LEU A 252 -16.34 8.60 1.42
C LEU A 252 -17.13 9.88 1.81
N ILE A 253 -17.43 10.69 0.80
CA ILE A 253 -18.22 11.92 0.93
C ILE A 253 -19.68 11.63 0.59
N SER A 254 -19.91 10.93 -0.52
CA SER A 254 -21.24 10.57 -1.01
C SER A 254 -21.14 9.35 -1.91
N ASN A 255 -22.22 8.60 -2.01
CA ASN A 255 -22.36 7.50 -2.96
C ASN A 255 -23.70 7.54 -3.67
N MET A 256 -23.80 6.79 -4.75
CA MET A 256 -25.05 6.40 -5.38
C MET A 256 -24.88 5.00 -5.99
N THR A 257 -25.99 4.30 -6.16
CA THR A 257 -26.03 3.02 -6.87
C THR A 257 -27.01 3.16 -8.03
N ILE A 258 -26.62 2.65 -9.20
CA ILE A 258 -27.56 2.37 -10.28
C ILE A 258 -27.80 0.87 -10.25
N GLU A 259 -29.02 0.50 -9.85
CA GLU A 259 -29.44 -0.90 -9.66
C GLU A 259 -29.29 -1.72 -10.95
N ASP A 260 -29.24 -3.04 -10.78
CA ASP A 260 -29.40 -4.02 -11.86
C ASP A 260 -30.77 -3.90 -12.54
N ASP A 261 -30.89 -4.28 -13.81
CA ASP A 261 -32.18 -4.31 -14.51
C ASP A 261 -33.09 -5.48 -14.07
N GLY A 262 -32.56 -6.37 -13.21
CA GLY A 262 -33.23 -7.53 -12.63
C GLY A 262 -32.98 -8.82 -13.40
N LEU A 263 -32.14 -8.80 -14.44
CA LEU A 263 -31.72 -9.96 -15.22
C LEU A 263 -30.36 -10.47 -14.74
N THR A 264 -30.37 -11.48 -13.88
CA THR A 264 -29.12 -12.06 -13.37
C THR A 264 -28.56 -13.22 -14.22
N GLU A 265 -29.26 -13.57 -15.30
CA GLU A 265 -28.87 -14.63 -16.22
C GLU A 265 -28.13 -14.04 -17.42
N LYS A 266 -27.19 -14.81 -17.98
CA LYS A 266 -26.48 -14.42 -19.20
C LYS A 266 -27.47 -14.17 -20.35
N GLY A 267 -27.38 -13.03 -21.01
CA GLY A 267 -28.31 -12.62 -22.04
C GLY A 267 -27.83 -11.49 -22.94
N ASP A 268 -28.80 -10.82 -23.56
CA ASP A 268 -28.59 -9.60 -24.33
C ASP A 268 -28.42 -8.40 -23.37
N ASN A 269 -27.90 -7.30 -23.90
CA ASN A 269 -27.79 -6.06 -23.14
C ASN A 269 -29.14 -5.59 -22.59
N GLY A 270 -29.10 -5.08 -21.36
CA GLY A 270 -30.24 -4.48 -20.66
C GLY A 270 -30.69 -3.13 -21.22
N GLU A 271 -31.74 -2.58 -20.60
CA GLU A 271 -32.20 -1.21 -20.87
C GLU A 271 -31.22 -0.17 -20.30
N ILE A 272 -31.19 1.03 -20.89
CA ILE A 272 -30.38 2.13 -20.35
C ILE A 272 -31.02 2.68 -19.08
N GLN A 273 -30.29 2.55 -17.97
CA GLN A 273 -30.67 3.09 -16.68
C GLN A 273 -29.93 4.41 -16.40
N SER A 274 -30.38 5.17 -15.41
CA SER A 274 -29.76 6.45 -15.06
C SER A 274 -29.81 6.71 -13.57
N GLY A 275 -28.80 7.39 -13.07
CA GLY A 275 -28.78 7.89 -11.70
C GLY A 275 -28.05 9.22 -11.57
N VAL A 276 -28.25 9.86 -10.43
CA VAL A 276 -27.72 11.20 -10.15
C VAL A 276 -27.13 11.24 -8.74
N LEU A 277 -25.88 11.66 -8.64
CA LEU A 277 -25.19 12.02 -7.40
C LEU A 277 -25.22 13.54 -7.26
N GLU A 278 -25.76 14.05 -6.15
CA GLU A 278 -25.75 15.47 -5.81
C GLU A 278 -25.11 15.67 -4.43
N VAL A 279 -24.12 16.57 -4.37
CA VAL A 279 -23.40 16.90 -3.14
C VAL A 279 -23.29 18.42 -3.03
N ASP A 280 -23.59 18.97 -1.87
CA ASP A 280 -23.45 20.40 -1.58
C ASP A 280 -22.34 20.66 -0.57
N GLY A 281 -21.80 21.88 -0.60
CA GLY A 281 -20.84 22.35 0.41
C GLY A 281 -19.45 21.69 0.35
N LEU A 282 -19.06 21.16 -0.82
CA LEU A 282 -17.68 20.73 -1.04
C LEU A 282 -16.72 21.91 -0.87
N LYS A 283 -15.59 21.64 -0.22
CA LYS A 283 -14.47 22.58 -0.22
C LYS A 283 -13.88 22.63 -1.63
N GLU A 284 -13.24 23.74 -1.98
CA GLU A 284 -12.47 23.79 -3.21
C GLU A 284 -11.32 22.76 -3.12
N GLY A 285 -11.22 21.87 -4.11
CA GLY A 285 -10.18 20.86 -4.13
C GLY A 285 -10.38 19.75 -5.15
N ILE A 286 -9.48 18.76 -5.08
CA ILE A 286 -9.50 17.57 -5.91
C ILE A 286 -10.24 16.45 -5.16
N TYR A 287 -11.06 15.71 -5.90
CA TYR A 287 -11.84 14.59 -5.40
C TYR A 287 -11.66 13.38 -6.30
N LYS A 288 -11.89 12.20 -5.75
CA LYS A 288 -11.85 10.92 -6.46
C LYS A 288 -13.28 10.42 -6.68
N LEU A 289 -13.67 10.24 -7.94
CA LEU A 289 -14.96 9.68 -8.33
C LEU A 289 -14.71 8.27 -8.88
N GLU A 290 -15.12 7.26 -8.13
CA GLU A 290 -14.90 5.85 -8.42
C GLU A 290 -16.20 5.21 -8.91
N PHE A 291 -16.07 4.40 -9.96
CA PHE A 291 -17.11 3.53 -10.50
C PHE A 291 -16.68 2.10 -10.20
N SER A 292 -17.55 1.31 -9.56
CA SER A 292 -17.26 -0.10 -9.28
C SER A 292 -17.08 -0.91 -10.56
N ASP A 293 -16.47 -2.08 -10.42
CA ASP A 293 -16.48 -3.06 -11.50
C ASP A 293 -17.87 -3.70 -11.54
N ALA A 294 -18.44 -3.78 -12.74
CA ALA A 294 -19.73 -4.38 -13.05
C ALA A 294 -19.69 -4.83 -14.51
N ASP A 295 -20.50 -5.83 -14.90
CA ASP A 295 -20.65 -6.20 -16.31
C ASP A 295 -21.60 -5.23 -17.01
N ALA A 296 -21.21 -3.95 -17.00
CA ALA A 296 -22.01 -2.83 -17.46
C ALA A 296 -21.18 -1.85 -18.29
N LEU A 297 -21.90 -1.11 -19.13
CA LEU A 297 -21.40 0.02 -19.91
C LEU A 297 -21.83 1.32 -19.26
N ILE A 298 -20.87 2.21 -19.01
CA ILE A 298 -21.12 3.61 -18.70
C ILE A 298 -21.32 4.35 -20.02
N ARG A 299 -22.58 4.64 -20.35
CA ARG A 299 -23.00 5.23 -21.65
C ARG A 299 -22.79 6.74 -21.72
N GLU A 300 -22.87 7.43 -20.59
CA GLU A 300 -22.75 8.89 -20.50
C GLU A 300 -22.40 9.30 -19.07
N ILE A 301 -21.48 10.25 -18.91
CA ILE A 301 -21.23 10.96 -17.64
C ILE A 301 -21.45 12.45 -17.89
N LYS A 302 -22.37 13.05 -17.14
CA LYS A 302 -22.58 14.51 -17.09
C LYS A 302 -22.14 15.03 -15.75
N ILE A 303 -21.26 16.02 -15.73
CA ILE A 303 -20.70 16.57 -14.50
C ILE A 303 -20.57 18.08 -14.59
N ASN A 304 -20.86 18.79 -13.51
CA ASN A 304 -20.77 20.26 -13.46
C ASN A 304 -19.35 20.78 -13.12
N THR A 305 -18.31 20.12 -13.62
CA THR A 305 -16.93 20.64 -13.62
C THR A 305 -16.31 20.53 -15.00
N ASN A 306 -15.53 21.53 -15.38
CA ASN A 306 -14.70 21.44 -16.56
C ASN A 306 -13.37 20.72 -16.31
N LYS A 307 -13.09 20.19 -15.12
CA LYS A 307 -11.82 19.52 -14.79
C LYS A 307 -12.08 18.10 -14.32
N ILE A 308 -11.82 17.13 -15.22
CA ILE A 308 -12.03 15.70 -15.00
C ILE A 308 -11.03 14.90 -15.85
N VAL A 309 -10.28 14.04 -15.18
CA VAL A 309 -9.30 13.13 -15.81
C VAL A 309 -9.37 11.74 -15.21
N SER A 310 -8.94 10.71 -15.96
CA SER A 310 -8.82 9.33 -15.47
C SER A 310 -7.39 8.80 -15.66
N GLU A 311 -6.92 7.91 -14.79
CA GLU A 311 -5.62 7.20 -14.95
C GLU A 311 -5.70 5.99 -15.88
N LYS A 312 -6.90 5.48 -16.09
CA LYS A 312 -7.20 4.30 -16.90
C LYS A 312 -8.58 4.45 -17.53
N VAL A 313 -8.69 4.18 -18.82
CA VAL A 313 -9.98 4.15 -19.51
C VAL A 313 -10.12 2.87 -20.30
N PHE A 314 -11.29 2.23 -20.21
CA PHE A 314 -11.67 1.13 -21.09
C PHE A 314 -12.72 1.63 -22.07
N LEU A 315 -12.27 1.96 -23.28
CA LEU A 315 -13.13 2.50 -24.35
C LEU A 315 -13.98 1.38 -24.95
N ALA A 316 -15.30 1.55 -25.01
CA ALA A 316 -16.25 0.49 -25.34
C ALA A 316 -17.28 0.86 -26.43
N ASP A 317 -17.06 1.95 -27.19
CA ASP A 317 -17.85 2.25 -28.39
C ASP A 317 -17.50 1.28 -29.55
N ASN A 318 -17.87 0.01 -29.39
CA ASN A 318 -17.56 -1.08 -30.32
C ASN A 318 -18.76 -2.01 -30.48
N GLU A 319 -18.93 -2.56 -31.69
CA GLU A 319 -20.03 -3.45 -32.05
C GLU A 319 -20.06 -4.75 -31.22
N ILE A 320 -18.92 -5.19 -30.67
CA ILE A 320 -18.89 -6.36 -29.78
C ILE A 320 -19.81 -6.19 -28.57
N TYR A 321 -20.03 -4.96 -28.13
CA TYR A 321 -20.90 -4.60 -27.00
C TYR A 321 -22.32 -4.24 -27.43
N ASP A 322 -22.73 -4.52 -28.67
CA ASP A 322 -23.99 -4.05 -29.27
C ASP A 322 -24.16 -2.52 -29.23
N VAL A 323 -23.03 -1.81 -29.28
CA VAL A 323 -22.95 -0.35 -29.34
C VAL A 323 -22.47 0.09 -30.73
N PRO A 324 -23.07 1.12 -31.34
CA PRO A 324 -22.54 1.68 -32.58
C PRO A 324 -21.07 2.11 -32.42
N ALA A 325 -20.20 1.62 -33.31
CA ALA A 325 -18.81 2.03 -33.32
C ALA A 325 -18.68 3.54 -33.57
N LYS A 326 -18.07 4.26 -32.62
CA LYS A 326 -17.82 5.71 -32.67
C LYS A 326 -16.40 5.98 -32.23
N THR A 327 -15.65 6.75 -33.00
CA THR A 327 -14.27 7.11 -32.61
C THR A 327 -14.25 7.86 -31.28
N SER A 328 -13.53 7.32 -30.30
CA SER A 328 -13.21 8.03 -29.05
C SER A 328 -11.93 8.83 -29.21
N ARG A 329 -11.88 10.01 -28.60
CA ARG A 329 -10.69 10.84 -28.53
C ARG A 329 -10.27 11.02 -27.08
N LEU A 330 -9.02 10.74 -26.79
CA LEU A 330 -8.38 11.07 -25.51
C LEU A 330 -7.41 12.22 -25.71
N TYR A 331 -7.33 13.09 -24.72
CA TYR A 331 -6.37 14.17 -24.59
C TYR A 331 -5.49 13.92 -23.37
N LEU A 332 -4.19 14.17 -23.52
CA LEU A 332 -3.25 14.20 -22.41
C LEU A 332 -2.11 15.18 -22.69
N GLU A 333 -1.48 15.65 -21.63
CA GLU A 333 -0.18 16.32 -21.70
C GLU A 333 0.87 15.44 -21.03
N SER A 334 2.05 15.34 -21.63
CA SER A 334 3.19 14.65 -21.04
C SER A 334 4.33 15.64 -20.84
N ASN A 335 4.73 15.82 -19.57
CA ASN A 335 5.84 16.71 -19.23
C ASN A 335 7.22 16.07 -19.39
N ARG A 336 7.28 14.78 -19.74
CA ARG A 336 8.52 13.99 -19.84
C ARG A 336 8.39 12.86 -20.87
N LYS A 337 9.47 12.10 -21.06
CA LYS A 337 9.39 10.82 -21.77
C LYS A 337 8.77 9.76 -20.86
N GLY A 338 8.00 8.85 -21.41
CA GLY A 338 7.35 7.77 -20.67
C GLY A 338 6.68 6.79 -21.61
N GLN A 339 5.75 6.00 -21.11
CA GLN A 339 4.99 5.05 -21.91
C GLN A 339 3.51 5.07 -21.52
N LEU A 340 2.63 4.87 -22.50
CA LEU A 340 1.26 4.41 -22.29
C LEU A 340 1.24 2.90 -22.44
N ASP A 341 0.42 2.24 -21.64
CA ASP A 341 0.17 0.82 -21.75
C ASP A 341 -1.23 0.60 -22.33
N MET A 342 -1.31 -0.22 -23.39
CA MET A 342 -2.55 -0.55 -24.10
C MET A 342 -2.76 -2.06 -24.14
N ILE A 343 -3.99 -2.52 -23.91
CA ILE A 343 -4.37 -3.93 -24.04
C ILE A 343 -5.82 -4.05 -24.51
N THR A 344 -6.10 -5.10 -25.30
CA THR A 344 -7.46 -5.55 -25.61
C THR A 344 -7.56 -7.04 -25.32
N TYR A 345 -8.77 -7.48 -24.99
CA TYR A 345 -9.11 -8.89 -24.83
C TYR A 345 -9.87 -9.47 -26.03
N HIS A 346 -10.11 -8.66 -27.06
CA HIS A 346 -10.84 -9.12 -28.25
C HIS A 346 -10.22 -8.59 -29.54
N SER A 347 -10.28 -9.43 -30.57
CA SER A 347 -9.88 -9.06 -31.94
C SER A 347 -10.55 -7.80 -32.48
N ALA A 348 -11.73 -7.44 -31.94
CA ALA A 348 -12.45 -6.22 -32.28
C ALA A 348 -11.67 -4.93 -31.93
N GLY A 349 -10.84 -4.97 -30.88
CA GLY A 349 -9.98 -3.86 -30.46
C GLY A 349 -8.71 -3.66 -31.30
N ILE A 350 -8.35 -4.63 -32.15
CA ILE A 350 -7.20 -4.51 -33.07
C ILE A 350 -7.46 -3.42 -34.10
N GLN A 351 -6.64 -2.36 -34.06
CA GLN A 351 -6.88 -1.14 -34.82
C GLN A 351 -5.61 -0.34 -35.11
N LYS A 352 -5.74 0.57 -36.08
CA LYS A 352 -4.77 1.61 -36.33
C LYS A 352 -5.20 2.86 -35.57
N ILE A 353 -4.38 3.28 -34.62
CA ILE A 353 -4.58 4.46 -33.79
C ILE A 353 -3.90 5.64 -34.47
N SER A 354 -4.60 6.75 -34.63
CA SER A 354 -4.01 8.01 -35.08
C SER A 354 -3.87 8.96 -33.90
N TYR A 355 -2.77 9.70 -33.84
CA TYR A 355 -2.57 10.68 -32.78
C TYR A 355 -1.88 11.93 -33.29
N ARG A 356 -2.20 13.09 -32.70
CA ARG A 356 -1.45 14.33 -32.87
C ARG A 356 -0.49 14.48 -31.71
N GLU A 357 0.80 14.62 -31.99
CA GLU A 357 1.82 15.02 -31.02
C GLU A 357 2.31 16.41 -31.39
N ASN A 358 2.03 17.42 -30.54
CA ASN A 358 2.35 18.82 -30.83
C ASN A 358 1.91 19.22 -32.26
N ASP A 359 0.65 18.93 -32.61
CA ASP A 359 0.01 19.14 -33.91
C ASP A 359 0.49 18.26 -35.08
N LEU A 360 1.50 17.41 -34.88
CA LEU A 360 1.96 16.47 -35.91
C LEU A 360 1.14 15.18 -35.87
N LEU A 361 0.38 14.90 -36.94
CA LEU A 361 -0.36 13.66 -37.09
C LEU A 361 0.59 12.48 -37.33
N LYS A 362 0.42 11.45 -36.52
CA LYS A 362 1.15 10.18 -36.55
C LYS A 362 0.17 9.02 -36.40
N GLU A 363 0.66 7.81 -36.63
CA GLU A 363 -0.13 6.59 -36.54
C GLU A 363 0.64 5.50 -35.80
N PHE A 364 -0.09 4.61 -35.15
CA PHE A 364 0.39 3.47 -34.40
C PHE A 364 -0.51 2.27 -34.67
N ASN A 365 0.09 1.13 -35.04
CA ASN A 365 -0.67 -0.10 -35.27
C ASN A 365 -0.74 -0.90 -33.97
N PHE A 366 -1.92 -0.99 -33.37
CA PHE A 366 -2.19 -1.86 -32.23
C PHE A 366 -2.75 -3.20 -32.75
N GLY A 367 -2.00 -4.28 -32.56
CA GLY A 367 -2.15 -5.49 -33.39
C GLY A 367 -2.23 -6.82 -32.67
N LYS A 368 -2.34 -6.85 -31.34
CA LYS A 368 -2.36 -8.09 -30.56
C LYS A 368 -3.42 -8.06 -29.47
N GLU A 369 -4.03 -9.22 -29.26
CA GLU A 369 -4.91 -9.54 -28.13
C GLU A 369 -4.08 -10.07 -26.96
N ASP A 370 -4.59 -9.88 -25.74
CA ASP A 370 -4.04 -10.43 -24.49
C ASP A 370 -2.56 -10.09 -24.22
N GLU A 371 -2.04 -9.08 -24.90
CA GLU A 371 -0.67 -8.59 -24.74
C GLU A 371 -0.67 -7.10 -24.42
N LEU A 372 0.04 -6.73 -23.36
CA LEU A 372 0.26 -5.33 -23.02
C LEU A 372 1.24 -4.72 -24.02
N ILE A 373 0.78 -3.80 -24.84
CA ILE A 373 1.60 -3.08 -25.81
C ILE A 373 1.93 -1.69 -25.26
N ALA A 374 3.23 -1.43 -25.09
CA ALA A 374 3.73 -0.12 -24.70
C ALA A 374 3.82 0.83 -25.90
N PHE A 375 3.34 2.06 -25.71
CA PHE A 375 3.45 3.17 -26.65
C PHE A 375 4.32 4.27 -26.05
N ASP A 376 5.47 4.55 -26.67
CA ASP A 376 6.41 5.54 -26.16
C ASP A 376 5.85 6.97 -26.27
N LEU A 377 5.81 7.67 -25.15
CA LEU A 377 5.50 9.09 -25.08
C LEU A 377 6.78 9.92 -25.05
N LEU A 378 6.78 10.99 -25.85
CA LEU A 378 7.69 12.10 -25.71
C LEU A 378 7.03 13.20 -24.87
N LYS A 379 7.81 14.22 -24.55
CA LYS A 379 7.27 15.43 -23.93
C LYS A 379 6.42 16.18 -24.96
N GLY A 380 5.17 16.49 -24.62
CA GLY A 380 4.28 17.23 -25.51
C GLY A 380 2.81 17.06 -25.17
N VAL A 381 1.97 17.67 -26.00
CA VAL A 381 0.52 17.55 -25.96
C VAL A 381 0.07 16.49 -26.97
N TYR A 382 -0.87 15.64 -26.55
CA TYR A 382 -1.36 14.52 -27.33
C TYR A 382 -2.89 14.54 -27.46
N GLU A 383 -3.38 14.36 -28.68
CA GLU A 383 -4.76 13.95 -28.97
C GLU A 383 -4.71 12.58 -29.66
N ILE A 384 -5.32 11.56 -29.07
CA ILE A 384 -5.26 10.18 -29.55
C ILE A 384 -6.67 9.73 -29.93
N ASP A 385 -6.85 9.32 -31.19
CA ASP A 385 -8.11 8.85 -31.76
C ASP A 385 -8.12 7.31 -31.84
N PHE A 386 -9.14 6.71 -31.24
CA PHE A 386 -9.39 5.27 -31.19
C PHE A 386 -10.60 4.94 -32.05
N PRO A 387 -10.43 4.62 -33.34
CA PRO A 387 -11.55 4.46 -34.27
C PRO A 387 -12.44 3.24 -33.98
N LYS A 388 -11.88 2.17 -33.41
CA LYS A 388 -12.62 0.95 -33.08
C LYS A 388 -12.88 0.78 -31.58
N ASN A 389 -12.20 1.51 -30.71
CA ASN A 389 -12.32 1.33 -29.25
C ASN A 389 -11.99 -0.11 -28.84
N ASP A 390 -12.71 -0.67 -27.86
CA ASP A 390 -12.43 -1.97 -27.22
C ASP A 390 -10.98 -2.10 -26.78
N LEU A 391 -10.51 -1.07 -26.06
CA LEU A 391 -9.12 -0.94 -25.64
C LEU A 391 -9.04 -0.33 -24.25
N ILE A 392 -8.23 -0.93 -23.40
CA ILE A 392 -7.81 -0.37 -22.13
C ILE A 392 -6.55 0.45 -22.37
N VAL A 393 -6.56 1.71 -21.94
CA VAL A 393 -5.41 2.62 -22.03
C VAL A 393 -5.06 3.11 -20.63
N SER A 394 -3.79 3.03 -20.27
CA SER A 394 -3.28 3.45 -18.95
C SER A 394 -1.87 4.05 -19.03
N GLY A 395 -1.37 4.59 -17.92
CA GLY A 395 0.00 5.11 -17.84
C GLY A 395 0.13 6.64 -17.93
N ALA A 396 -0.98 7.37 -17.99
CA ALA A 396 -1.06 8.84 -17.90
C ALA A 396 -2.43 9.27 -17.34
N TYR A 397 -2.63 10.57 -17.15
CA TYR A 397 -3.98 11.13 -16.96
C TYR A 397 -4.60 11.41 -18.33
N PHE A 398 -5.84 10.98 -18.53
CA PHE A 398 -6.59 11.15 -19.77
C PHE A 398 -7.83 11.99 -19.54
N ALA A 399 -8.08 12.94 -20.43
CA ALA A 399 -9.34 13.66 -20.54
C ALA A 399 -10.01 13.36 -21.89
N PHE A 400 -11.30 13.61 -22.01
CA PHE A 400 -12.01 13.53 -23.31
C PHE A 400 -11.96 14.83 -24.11
N SER A 401 -11.36 15.89 -23.55
CA SER A 401 -11.07 17.13 -24.25
C SER A 401 -9.92 17.89 -23.57
N ALA A 402 -9.29 18.82 -24.30
CA ALA A 402 -8.26 19.69 -23.73
C ALA A 402 -8.79 20.58 -22.58
N GLU A 403 -10.04 21.03 -22.65
CA GLU A 403 -10.66 21.83 -21.58
C GLU A 403 -10.76 21.02 -20.28
N ASN A 404 -11.07 19.72 -20.42
CA ASN A 404 -11.25 18.77 -19.33
C ASN A 404 -9.99 18.41 -18.57
N TYR A 405 -8.84 18.56 -19.23
CA TYR A 405 -7.57 18.10 -18.69
C TYR A 405 -7.03 18.97 -17.55
N PHE A 406 -6.44 18.30 -16.57
CA PHE A 406 -5.56 18.87 -15.56
C PHE A 406 -4.67 17.77 -14.96
N GLU A 407 -3.56 18.16 -14.37
CA GLU A 407 -2.69 17.29 -13.58
C GLU A 407 -3.14 17.37 -12.11
N PRO A 408 -3.75 16.32 -11.53
CA PRO A 408 -4.27 16.36 -10.16
C PRO A 408 -3.15 16.47 -9.13
N PHE A 409 -1.98 15.91 -9.42
CA PHE A 409 -0.86 15.90 -8.48
C PHE A 409 0.38 16.55 -9.07
N SER A 410 1.17 17.19 -8.23
CA SER A 410 2.45 17.76 -8.65
C SER A 410 3.44 16.67 -9.03
N GLN A 411 3.32 15.49 -8.43
CA GLN A 411 4.17 14.33 -8.69
C GLN A 411 3.28 13.11 -8.90
N ARG A 412 3.66 12.23 -9.82
CA ARG A 412 3.00 10.94 -9.97
C ARG A 412 3.74 9.93 -9.13
N VAL A 413 3.01 9.23 -8.27
CA VAL A 413 3.56 8.19 -7.41
C VAL A 413 3.12 6.85 -7.96
N VAL A 414 4.07 5.95 -8.20
CA VAL A 414 3.81 4.62 -8.73
C VAL A 414 4.42 3.57 -7.80
N PRO A 415 3.85 2.36 -7.74
CA PRO A 415 4.46 1.27 -6.99
C PRO A 415 5.87 0.96 -7.51
N LEU A 416 6.82 0.70 -6.61
CA LEU A 416 8.13 0.18 -6.97
C LEU A 416 7.98 -1.24 -7.53
N ARG A 417 8.38 -1.43 -8.81
CA ARG A 417 8.30 -2.71 -9.51
C ARG A 417 9.65 -3.42 -9.51
N GLY A 418 9.62 -4.76 -9.48
CA GLY A 418 10.80 -5.60 -9.66
C GLY A 418 11.40 -5.65 -11.06
N ASP A 419 11.10 -4.69 -11.93
CA ASP A 419 11.58 -4.61 -13.31
C ASP A 419 12.34 -3.30 -13.55
N PHE A 420 13.67 -3.40 -13.54
CA PHE A 420 14.53 -2.22 -13.69
C PHE A 420 14.50 -1.63 -15.11
N ASN A 421 14.15 -2.41 -16.14
CA ASN A 421 14.00 -1.89 -17.49
C ASN A 421 12.78 -0.99 -17.60
N TRP A 422 11.66 -1.39 -16.98
CA TRP A 422 10.48 -0.54 -16.86
C TRP A 422 10.80 0.72 -16.03
N ILE A 423 11.48 0.57 -14.89
CA ILE A 423 11.89 1.70 -14.03
C ILE A 423 12.68 2.74 -14.84
N ARG A 424 13.73 2.32 -15.56
CA ARG A 424 14.60 3.22 -16.35
C ARG A 424 13.83 4.05 -17.38
N LYS A 425 12.72 3.52 -17.91
CA LYS A 425 11.90 4.21 -18.92
C LYS A 425 10.82 5.10 -18.30
N ASN A 426 10.31 4.74 -17.12
CA ASN A 426 9.06 5.27 -16.60
C ASN A 426 9.19 6.02 -15.27
N VAL A 427 10.36 6.04 -14.64
CA VAL A 427 10.55 6.58 -13.30
C VAL A 427 11.67 7.62 -13.29
N ASP A 428 11.48 8.72 -12.57
CA ASP A 428 12.49 9.77 -12.40
C ASP A 428 13.31 9.55 -11.12
N TYR A 429 12.63 9.17 -10.04
CA TYR A 429 13.23 8.87 -8.74
C TYR A 429 12.66 7.59 -8.14
N ILE A 430 13.48 6.85 -7.42
CA ILE A 430 13.02 5.78 -6.52
C ILE A 430 13.16 6.29 -5.09
N ALA A 431 12.13 6.06 -4.26
CA ALA A 431 12.19 6.27 -2.82
C ALA A 431 11.91 4.94 -2.12
N THR A 432 12.92 4.34 -1.48
CA THR A 432 12.81 3.02 -0.85
C THR A 432 13.77 2.91 0.33
N ASP A 433 13.42 2.08 1.31
CA ASP A 433 14.33 1.64 2.38
C ASP A 433 15.00 0.30 2.05
N TYR A 434 14.83 -0.20 0.82
CA TYR A 434 15.46 -1.44 0.39
C TYR A 434 16.98 -1.39 0.58
N SER A 435 17.45 -2.21 1.50
CA SER A 435 18.86 -2.52 1.69
C SER A 435 19.19 -3.82 0.97
N ARG A 436 20.35 -3.86 0.31
CA ARG A 436 20.82 -5.11 -0.28
C ARG A 436 21.07 -6.16 0.78
N PRO A 437 20.82 -7.44 0.47
CA PRO A 437 21.22 -8.52 1.35
C PRO A 437 22.73 -8.50 1.59
N GLU A 438 23.13 -8.78 2.82
CA GLU A 438 24.52 -9.03 3.19
C GLU A 438 24.92 -10.43 2.76
N ARG A 439 26.11 -10.59 2.17
CA ARG A 439 26.60 -11.90 1.72
C ARG A 439 27.41 -12.58 2.83
N GLU A 440 26.95 -13.76 3.25
CA GLU A 440 27.56 -14.63 4.25
C GLU A 440 28.04 -15.94 3.58
N GLY A 441 29.10 -15.84 2.76
CA GLY A 441 29.55 -16.96 1.92
C GLY A 441 28.55 -17.25 0.80
N ASP A 442 27.97 -18.46 0.79
CA ASP A 442 26.92 -18.86 -0.16
C ASP A 442 25.51 -18.45 0.28
N TRP A 443 25.38 -17.88 1.48
CA TRP A 443 24.13 -17.38 2.03
C TRP A 443 24.00 -15.87 1.85
N LEU A 444 22.76 -15.41 1.83
CA LEU A 444 22.37 -14.01 1.88
C LEU A 444 21.54 -13.78 3.14
N ALA A 445 21.79 -12.66 3.83
CA ALA A 445 20.98 -12.18 4.94
C ALA A 445 20.30 -10.86 4.52
N ALA A 446 18.98 -10.86 4.37
CA ALA A 446 18.22 -9.67 3.97
C ALA A 446 17.30 -9.21 5.09
N SER A 447 17.17 -7.90 5.26
CA SER A 447 16.28 -7.28 6.24
C SER A 447 15.19 -6.47 5.55
N THR A 448 14.01 -6.46 6.15
CA THR A 448 12.94 -5.50 5.87
C THR A 448 12.27 -5.09 7.18
N SER A 449 11.51 -4.00 7.17
CA SER A 449 10.77 -3.55 8.35
C SER A 449 9.36 -3.14 7.99
N PHE A 450 8.45 -3.24 8.96
CA PHE A 450 7.10 -2.75 8.83
C PHE A 450 6.73 -1.87 10.01
N ASP A 451 6.02 -0.78 9.73
CA ASP A 451 5.42 0.08 10.75
C ASP A 451 3.96 -0.32 10.99
N LEU A 452 3.63 -0.68 12.22
CA LEU A 452 2.34 -1.26 12.59
C LEU A 452 1.20 -0.26 12.41
N ASP A 453 1.40 1.00 12.79
CA ASP A 453 0.35 2.02 12.77
C ASP A 453 0.30 2.72 11.41
N GLU A 454 1.45 3.07 10.82
CA GLU A 454 1.49 3.76 9.52
C GLU A 454 0.97 2.88 8.37
N GLU A 455 1.22 1.56 8.43
CA GLU A 455 0.78 0.59 7.43
C GLU A 455 -0.54 -0.11 7.80
N ASN A 456 -1.16 0.26 8.92
CA ASN A 456 -2.41 -0.32 9.42
C ASN A 456 -2.35 -1.86 9.55
N LEU A 457 -1.26 -2.40 10.11
CA LEU A 457 -1.10 -3.85 10.20
C LEU A 457 -2.13 -4.51 11.12
N TYR A 458 -2.60 -5.69 10.72
CA TYR A 458 -3.61 -6.45 11.44
C TYR A 458 -2.96 -7.41 12.43
N VAL A 459 -2.89 -6.97 13.68
CA VAL A 459 -2.41 -7.78 14.81
C VAL A 459 -3.60 -8.45 15.50
N SER A 460 -3.66 -9.78 15.44
CA SER A 460 -4.68 -10.58 16.13
C SER A 460 -4.04 -11.44 17.22
N ASP A 461 -4.66 -11.50 18.40
CA ASP A 461 -4.16 -12.30 19.53
C ASP A 461 -2.69 -12.00 19.92
N ASN A 462 -2.29 -10.73 19.80
CA ASN A 462 -0.90 -10.27 19.97
C ASN A 462 0.09 -10.96 19.02
N LYS A 463 -0.35 -11.32 17.82
CA LYS A 463 0.49 -11.86 16.76
C LYS A 463 0.24 -11.14 15.45
N LEU A 464 1.32 -10.93 14.71
CA LEU A 464 1.27 -10.50 13.32
C LEU A 464 1.63 -11.70 12.44
N SER A 465 0.78 -12.00 11.46
CA SER A 465 1.05 -13.04 10.48
C SER A 465 1.86 -12.46 9.33
N LEU A 466 2.98 -13.09 9.01
CA LEU A 466 3.86 -12.75 7.91
C LEU A 466 3.83 -13.87 6.87
N VAL A 467 4.06 -13.54 5.60
CA VAL A 467 4.05 -14.50 4.49
C VAL A 467 5.22 -14.27 3.53
N PHE A 468 5.93 -15.33 3.18
CA PHE A 468 6.87 -15.30 2.06
C PHE A 468 6.10 -15.33 0.74
N ASN A 469 6.38 -14.35 -0.10
CA ASN A 469 5.88 -14.29 -1.47
C ASN A 469 7.04 -14.38 -2.46
N THR A 470 7.01 -15.47 -3.23
CA THR A 470 8.01 -15.94 -4.17
C THR A 470 7.31 -16.20 -5.51
N PRO A 471 7.18 -15.16 -6.37
CA PRO A 471 6.30 -15.19 -7.54
C PRO A 471 6.58 -16.33 -8.52
N HIS A 472 7.82 -16.77 -8.66
CA HIS A 472 8.18 -17.85 -9.58
C HIS A 472 7.44 -19.18 -9.33
N PHE A 473 6.96 -19.46 -8.11
CA PHE A 473 6.17 -20.67 -7.85
C PHE A 473 4.82 -20.70 -8.59
N SER A 474 4.25 -19.55 -8.95
CA SER A 474 3.02 -19.52 -9.76
C SER A 474 3.26 -19.80 -11.24
N ASN A 475 4.52 -19.82 -11.69
CA ASN A 475 4.88 -20.14 -13.06
C ASN A 475 5.20 -21.64 -13.18
N GLU A 476 4.41 -22.37 -13.96
CA GLU A 476 4.59 -23.82 -14.11
C GLU A 476 5.98 -24.24 -14.59
N ASN A 477 6.68 -23.37 -15.32
CA ASN A 477 8.04 -23.63 -15.82
C ASN A 477 9.14 -23.33 -14.79
N LEU A 478 8.83 -22.59 -13.72
CA LEU A 478 9.78 -22.15 -12.70
C LEU A 478 9.48 -22.71 -11.31
N LYS A 479 8.36 -23.43 -11.13
CA LYS A 479 7.93 -23.97 -9.82
C LYS A 479 8.87 -24.99 -9.19
N ASP A 480 9.75 -25.61 -9.99
CA ASP A 480 10.68 -26.64 -9.51
C ASP A 480 11.90 -26.03 -8.79
N TYR A 481 12.11 -24.72 -8.90
CA TYR A 481 13.12 -24.02 -8.11
C TYR A 481 12.71 -24.05 -6.63
N GLN A 482 13.69 -24.18 -5.75
CA GLN A 482 13.48 -24.25 -4.31
C GLN A 482 14.33 -23.21 -3.63
N ILE A 483 13.84 -22.61 -2.55
CA ILE A 483 14.53 -21.53 -1.84
C ILE A 483 14.96 -22.02 -0.45
N PRO A 484 16.24 -22.31 -0.22
CA PRO A 484 16.76 -22.66 1.10
C PRO A 484 16.63 -21.49 2.07
N ILE A 485 15.97 -21.71 3.21
CA ILE A 485 15.84 -20.78 4.33
C ILE A 485 16.42 -21.44 5.59
N ASP A 486 17.33 -20.73 6.24
CA ASP A 486 18.06 -21.22 7.42
C ASP A 486 17.44 -20.70 8.72
N TRP A 487 17.30 -19.38 8.84
CA TRP A 487 16.69 -18.75 10.01
C TRP A 487 15.96 -17.46 9.68
N ILE A 488 15.11 -17.05 10.62
CA ILE A 488 14.41 -15.77 10.62
C ILE A 488 14.69 -15.09 11.98
N LYS A 489 15.27 -13.89 11.95
CA LYS A 489 15.50 -13.06 13.14
C LYS A 489 14.51 -11.91 13.09
N ILE A 490 13.76 -11.71 14.16
CA ILE A 490 12.75 -10.66 14.25
C ILE A 490 13.05 -9.76 15.44
N LYS A 491 12.93 -8.46 15.25
CA LYS A 491 12.99 -7.45 16.30
C LYS A 491 11.67 -6.71 16.34
N VAL A 492 11.05 -6.64 17.52
CA VAL A 492 9.83 -5.85 17.74
C VAL A 492 10.19 -4.67 18.62
N TYR A 493 10.05 -3.47 18.09
CA TYR A 493 10.31 -2.23 18.80
C TYR A 493 9.03 -1.73 19.47
N LYS A 494 9.16 -1.34 20.73
CA LYS A 494 8.11 -0.68 21.50
C LYS A 494 8.65 0.63 22.04
N PRO A 495 8.13 1.78 21.59
CA PRO A 495 8.63 3.08 21.99
C PRO A 495 8.26 3.38 23.44
N GLY A 496 9.10 4.17 24.09
CA GLY A 496 8.77 4.73 25.40
C GLY A 496 7.68 5.81 25.30
N ALA A 497 6.96 6.09 26.38
CA ALA A 497 5.91 7.12 26.38
C ALA A 497 6.39 8.54 26.04
N PHE A 498 7.70 8.80 26.09
CA PHE A 498 8.28 10.09 25.71
C PHE A 498 8.74 10.16 24.24
N GLU A 499 8.70 9.04 23.51
CA GLU A 499 9.06 8.95 22.09
C GLU A 499 7.82 8.95 21.18
N ARG A 500 6.62 8.76 21.74
CA ARG A 500 5.34 8.81 21.04
C ARG A 500 4.81 10.22 20.81
#